data_AF-A0AAI8YLQ3-F1
#
_entry.id   AF-A0AAI8YLQ3-F1
#
_cell.length_a   1.000
_cell.length_b   1.000
_cell.length_c   1.000
_cell.angle_alpha   90.00
_cell.angle_beta   90.00
_cell.angle_gamma   90.00
#
_symmetry.space_group_name_H-M   'P 1'
#
loop_
_entity.id
_entity.type
_entity.pdbx_description
1 polymer ?
#
loop_
_entity_poly.entity_id
_entity_poly.type
_entity_poly.pdbx_seq_one_letter_code
_entity_poly.pdbx_strand_id
1 'polypeptide(L)'
;MNCSLNFGGEKQRRLELADFALFTALWWPEAPLAQLEVLAYLAIWLFTWDDEIDEPSGSYAEDISGAQAYRDSTLHFIVQSFDVIGSALRASYDANQCQRFYDEISRFMTASRLEQDTRMRGDVPTLNEYWNFRLGTSAVYIGTAPAVYSLSLRLPSDLMQSEPMQALWRETNVTISITNDLVSLRKEIKSGCIDSMVPLLFASLGDIEKAVSESVTCLRTAKLQFDQAAHLLLFRDQGKKGCLHELETFI
;
A
#
# COMPACT_ATOMS: atom_id res chain seq x y z
N MET A 1 -0.70 -22.41 -17.08
CA MET A 1 0.06 -23.05 -15.99
C MET A 1 -0.82 -23.02 -14.75
N ASN A 2 -1.28 -24.17 -14.25
CA ASN A 2 -2.04 -24.23 -13.00
C ASN A 2 -1.04 -24.18 -11.83
N CYS A 3 -0.70 -22.97 -11.38
CA CYS A 3 -0.10 -22.79 -10.06
C CYS A 3 -1.26 -22.79 -9.06
N SER A 4 -1.66 -23.96 -8.57
CA SER A 4 -2.62 -24.01 -7.47
C SER A 4 -1.89 -23.58 -6.20
N LEU A 5 -2.09 -22.33 -5.78
CA LEU A 5 -1.69 -21.87 -4.46
C LEU A 5 -2.43 -22.76 -3.43
N ASN A 6 -1.69 -23.68 -2.81
CA ASN A 6 -2.28 -24.70 -1.94
C ASN A 6 -2.47 -24.10 -0.54
N PHE A 7 -3.47 -23.24 -0.40
CA PHE A 7 -3.84 -22.65 0.89
C PHE A 7 -4.60 -23.68 1.74
N GLY A 8 -4.47 -23.61 3.06
CA GLY A 8 -5.36 -24.36 3.96
C GLY A 8 -6.83 -23.97 3.70
N GLY A 9 -7.76 -24.92 3.85
CA GLY A 9 -9.15 -24.75 3.40
C GLY A 9 -9.89 -23.53 3.96
N GLU A 10 -9.54 -23.08 5.16
CA GLU A 10 -10.09 -21.83 5.73
C GLU A 10 -9.50 -20.58 5.07
N LYS A 11 -8.17 -20.52 4.88
CA LYS A 11 -7.49 -19.41 4.18
C LYS A 11 -7.99 -19.30 2.74
N GLN A 12 -8.15 -20.43 2.05
CA GLN A 12 -8.73 -20.46 0.71
C GLN A 12 -10.14 -19.85 0.68
N ARG A 13 -11.03 -20.25 1.60
CA ARG A 13 -12.39 -19.71 1.67
C ARG A 13 -12.40 -18.21 1.96
N ARG A 14 -11.52 -17.70 2.84
CA ARG A 14 -11.40 -16.25 3.08
C ARG A 14 -10.98 -15.51 1.82
N LEU A 15 -10.01 -16.06 1.07
CA LEU A 15 -9.54 -15.46 -0.19
C LEU A 15 -10.61 -15.49 -1.28
N GLU A 16 -11.43 -16.54 -1.35
CA GLU A 16 -12.57 -16.62 -2.28
C GLU A 16 -13.69 -15.64 -1.92
N LEU A 17 -13.86 -15.32 -0.63
CA LEU A 17 -14.81 -14.31 -0.15
C LEU A 17 -14.27 -12.89 -0.28
N ALA A 18 -12.95 -12.72 -0.26
CA ALA A 18 -12.29 -11.45 -0.54
C ALA A 18 -12.39 -11.19 -2.04
N ASP A 19 -13.28 -10.29 -2.43
CA ASP A 19 -13.53 -9.94 -3.83
C ASP A 19 -12.35 -9.12 -4.41
N PHE A 20 -11.22 -9.79 -4.64
CA PHE A 20 -9.99 -9.18 -5.18
C PHE A 20 -10.18 -8.67 -6.60
N ALA A 21 -11.10 -9.27 -7.36
CA ALA A 21 -11.47 -8.76 -8.68
C ALA A 21 -12.10 -7.37 -8.55
N LEU A 22 -13.09 -7.21 -7.66
CA LEU A 22 -13.69 -5.91 -7.37
C LEU A 22 -12.68 -4.93 -6.79
N PHE A 23 -11.85 -5.34 -5.82
CA PHE A 23 -10.81 -4.48 -5.25
C PHE A 23 -9.87 -3.94 -6.34
N THR A 24 -9.37 -4.82 -7.21
CA THR A 24 -8.44 -4.46 -8.29
C THR A 24 -9.12 -3.53 -9.30
N ALA A 25 -10.37 -3.81 -9.67
CA ALA A 25 -11.13 -2.96 -10.59
C ALA A 25 -11.47 -1.59 -9.99
N LEU A 26 -11.66 -1.48 -8.67
CA LEU A 26 -11.89 -0.18 -8.02
C LEU A 26 -10.60 0.63 -7.88
N TRP A 27 -9.45 -0.02 -7.70
CA TRP A 27 -8.16 0.65 -7.60
C TRP A 27 -7.64 1.12 -8.96
N TRP A 28 -7.77 0.30 -10.01
CA TRP A 28 -7.31 0.61 -11.37
C TRP A 28 -8.48 0.56 -12.37
N PRO A 29 -9.48 1.46 -12.27
CA PRO A 29 -10.75 1.34 -12.99
C PRO A 29 -10.64 1.44 -14.51
N GLU A 30 -9.59 2.09 -15.02
CA GLU A 30 -9.37 2.27 -16.46
C GLU A 30 -8.35 1.29 -17.05
N ALA A 31 -7.83 0.36 -16.25
CA ALA A 31 -6.85 -0.59 -16.73
C ALA A 31 -7.49 -1.62 -17.68
N PRO A 32 -6.86 -1.93 -18.83
CA PRO A 32 -7.34 -3.02 -19.67
C PRO A 32 -7.22 -4.37 -18.95
N LEU A 33 -8.04 -5.33 -19.37
CA LEU A 33 -8.16 -6.64 -18.70
C LEU A 33 -6.82 -7.34 -18.47
N ALA A 34 -5.92 -7.31 -19.45
CA ALA A 34 -4.60 -7.96 -19.34
C ALA A 34 -3.73 -7.34 -18.22
N GLN A 35 -3.78 -6.02 -18.05
CA GLN A 35 -3.11 -5.34 -16.94
C GLN A 35 -3.82 -5.64 -15.61
N LEU A 36 -5.15 -5.60 -15.59
CA LEU A 36 -5.95 -5.91 -14.40
C LEU A 36 -5.66 -7.32 -13.87
N GLU A 37 -5.49 -8.32 -14.73
CA GLU A 37 -5.14 -9.68 -14.30
C GLU A 37 -3.80 -9.70 -13.55
N VAL A 38 -2.79 -9.00 -14.06
CA VAL A 38 -1.48 -8.88 -13.40
C VAL A 38 -1.61 -8.15 -12.05
N LEU A 39 -2.39 -7.06 -12.03
CA LEU A 39 -2.61 -6.25 -10.84
C LEU A 39 -3.43 -6.98 -9.77
N ALA A 40 -4.34 -7.88 -10.17
CA ALA A 40 -5.05 -8.76 -9.27
C ALA A 40 -4.11 -9.76 -8.59
N TYR A 41 -3.15 -10.34 -9.32
CA TYR A 41 -2.11 -11.17 -8.70
C TYR A 41 -1.26 -10.37 -7.71
N LEU A 42 -0.95 -9.10 -8.02
CA LEU A 42 -0.23 -8.22 -7.09
C LEU A 42 -1.04 -7.98 -5.81
N ALA A 43 -2.33 -7.66 -5.93
CA ALA A 43 -3.22 -7.48 -4.78
C ALA A 43 -3.30 -8.76 -3.93
N ILE A 44 -3.59 -9.91 -4.53
CA ILE A 44 -3.66 -11.19 -3.82
C ILE A 44 -2.35 -11.49 -3.10
N TRP A 45 -1.21 -11.28 -3.78
CA TRP A 45 0.09 -11.47 -3.16
C TRP A 45 0.30 -10.54 -1.95
N LEU A 46 -0.02 -9.25 -2.07
CA LEU A 46 0.13 -8.28 -0.97
C LEU A 46 -0.64 -8.73 0.27
N PHE A 47 -1.94 -9.01 0.14
CA PHE A 47 -2.76 -9.43 1.27
C PHE A 47 -2.32 -10.76 1.86
N THR A 48 -1.95 -11.74 1.01
CA THR A 48 -1.52 -13.05 1.51
C THR A 48 -0.14 -13.02 2.15
N TRP A 49 0.74 -12.11 1.72
CA TRP A 49 2.05 -11.89 2.30
C TRP A 49 1.94 -11.22 3.68
N ASP A 50 1.12 -10.17 3.77
CA ASP A 50 0.86 -9.38 4.97
C ASP A 50 0.27 -10.24 6.10
N ASP A 51 -0.74 -11.06 5.76
CA ASP A 51 -1.38 -12.03 6.67
C ASP A 51 -0.38 -12.98 7.37
N GLU A 52 0.78 -13.28 6.78
CA GLU A 52 1.76 -14.18 7.40
C GLU A 52 2.52 -13.54 8.58
N ILE A 53 2.57 -12.20 8.64
CA ILE A 53 3.28 -11.44 9.67
C ILE A 53 2.32 -10.73 10.62
N ASP A 54 1.21 -10.18 10.11
CA ASP A 54 0.40 -9.21 10.87
C ASP A 54 -0.86 -9.81 11.48
N GLU A 55 -1.43 -10.84 10.88
CA GLU A 55 -2.55 -11.55 11.50
C GLU A 55 -2.04 -12.43 12.66
N PRO A 56 -2.74 -12.50 13.81
CA PRO A 56 -2.33 -13.35 14.93
C PRO A 56 -2.16 -14.83 14.59
N SER A 57 -2.83 -15.29 13.52
CA SER A 57 -2.71 -16.66 13.01
C SER A 57 -1.61 -16.87 11.96
N GLY A 58 -0.87 -15.81 11.61
CA GLY A 58 0.17 -15.84 10.59
C GLY A 58 1.38 -16.67 11.02
N SER A 59 2.04 -17.33 10.07
CA SER A 59 3.14 -18.26 10.36
C SER A 59 4.32 -17.58 11.07
N TYR A 60 4.50 -16.28 10.86
CA TYR A 60 5.61 -15.51 11.39
C TYR A 60 5.19 -14.41 12.36
N ALA A 61 3.93 -14.40 12.81
CA ALA A 61 3.40 -13.33 13.67
C ALA A 61 4.26 -13.13 14.92
N GLU A 62 4.67 -14.21 15.56
CA GLU A 62 5.50 -14.22 16.78
C GLU A 62 6.97 -14.65 16.52
N ASP A 63 7.35 -14.90 15.27
CA ASP A 63 8.71 -15.32 14.88
C ASP A 63 9.44 -14.22 14.11
N ILE A 64 10.17 -13.38 14.85
CA ILE A 64 10.96 -12.27 14.27
C ILE A 64 12.04 -12.80 13.30
N SER A 65 12.65 -13.95 13.60
CA SER A 65 13.75 -14.48 12.78
C SER A 65 13.22 -15.08 11.48
N GLY A 66 12.14 -15.86 11.55
CA GLY A 66 11.42 -16.38 10.38
C GLY A 66 10.83 -15.25 9.53
N ALA A 67 10.21 -14.24 10.15
CA ALA A 67 9.71 -13.08 9.44
C ALA A 67 10.82 -12.31 8.71
N GLN A 68 12.01 -12.17 9.31
CA GLN A 68 13.15 -11.54 8.63
C GLN A 68 13.61 -12.36 7.43
N ALA A 69 13.76 -13.68 7.58
CA ALA A 69 14.12 -14.56 6.47
C ALA A 69 13.08 -14.51 5.34
N TYR A 70 11.79 -14.36 5.68
CA TYR A 70 10.70 -14.20 4.72
C TYR A 70 10.78 -12.88 3.94
N ARG A 71 11.08 -11.76 4.63
CA ARG A 71 11.34 -10.45 3.99
C ARG A 71 12.55 -10.50 3.06
N ASP A 72 13.66 -11.06 3.54
CA ASP A 72 14.91 -11.17 2.76
C ASP A 72 14.71 -12.04 1.50
N SER A 73 13.99 -13.15 1.65
CA SER A 73 13.63 -14.02 0.52
C SER A 73 12.75 -13.31 -0.49
N THR A 74 11.82 -12.48 -0.01
CA THR A 74 10.93 -11.67 -0.87
C THR A 74 11.72 -10.66 -1.70
N LEU A 75 12.65 -9.92 -1.08
CA LEU A 75 13.53 -8.98 -1.79
C LEU A 75 14.40 -9.70 -2.81
N HIS A 76 14.99 -10.84 -2.43
CA HIS A 76 15.80 -11.64 -3.35
C HIS A 76 14.99 -12.15 -4.55
N PHE A 77 13.78 -12.64 -4.31
CA PHE A 77 12.91 -13.18 -5.34
C PHE A 77 12.40 -12.09 -6.29
N ILE A 78 12.11 -10.88 -5.80
CA ILE A 78 11.72 -9.75 -6.67
C ILE A 78 12.86 -9.32 -7.59
N VAL A 79 14.10 -9.33 -7.10
CA VAL A 79 15.28 -9.08 -7.93
C VAL A 79 15.43 -10.14 -9.03
N GLN A 80 15.09 -11.40 -8.74
CA GLN A 80 15.32 -12.51 -9.66
C GLN A 80 14.14 -12.77 -10.59
N SER A 81 12.95 -13.08 -10.08
CA SER A 81 11.88 -13.71 -10.86
C SER A 81 10.50 -13.61 -10.21
N PHE A 82 10.00 -12.41 -9.93
CA PHE A 82 8.56 -12.24 -9.68
C PHE A 82 7.79 -12.63 -10.95
N ASP A 83 7.50 -13.93 -11.14
CA ASP A 83 7.43 -14.52 -12.49
C ASP A 83 6.27 -13.98 -13.34
N VAL A 84 5.11 -13.73 -12.74
CA VAL A 84 3.96 -13.14 -13.46
C VAL A 84 4.02 -11.62 -13.40
N ILE A 85 4.06 -11.05 -12.20
CA ILE A 85 3.99 -9.60 -11.98
C ILE A 85 5.28 -8.90 -12.42
N GLY A 86 6.43 -9.36 -11.96
CA GLY A 86 7.72 -8.77 -12.30
C GLY A 86 8.12 -9.01 -13.76
N SER A 87 7.74 -10.11 -14.40
CA SER A 87 7.95 -10.25 -15.85
C SER A 87 7.08 -9.29 -16.65
N ALA A 88 5.80 -9.13 -16.27
CA ALA A 88 4.91 -8.16 -16.91
C ALA A 88 5.40 -6.73 -16.72
N LEU A 89 5.77 -6.34 -15.49
CA LEU A 89 6.32 -5.02 -15.20
C LEU A 89 7.65 -4.80 -15.94
N ARG A 90 8.60 -5.74 -15.88
CA ARG A 90 9.89 -5.63 -16.61
C ARG A 90 9.73 -5.51 -18.11
N ALA A 91 8.69 -6.12 -18.70
CA ALA A 91 8.41 -6.00 -20.13
C ALA A 91 7.86 -4.61 -20.51
N SER A 92 7.18 -3.91 -19.59
CA SER A 92 6.59 -2.60 -19.82
C SER A 92 7.43 -1.42 -19.33
N TYR A 93 8.25 -1.65 -18.30
CA TYR A 93 8.98 -0.64 -17.54
C TYR A 93 10.41 -0.43 -18.01
N ASP A 94 10.87 0.83 -17.89
CA ASP A 94 12.29 1.14 -17.91
C ASP A 94 12.97 0.83 -16.56
N ALA A 95 14.29 1.01 -16.50
CA ALA A 95 15.06 0.76 -15.28
C ALA A 95 14.62 1.64 -14.10
N ASN A 96 14.21 2.89 -14.34
CA ASN A 96 13.78 3.80 -13.28
C ASN A 96 12.41 3.39 -12.72
N GLN A 97 11.49 2.94 -13.57
CA GLN A 97 10.18 2.41 -13.17
C GLN A 97 10.32 1.10 -12.39
N CYS A 98 11.19 0.18 -12.85
CA CYS A 98 11.50 -1.04 -12.11
C CYS A 98 12.12 -0.73 -10.74
N GLN A 99 13.08 0.20 -10.68
CA GLN A 99 13.71 0.61 -9.44
C GLN A 99 12.69 1.21 -8.47
N ARG A 100 11.80 2.10 -8.93
CA ARG A 100 10.74 2.66 -8.08
C ARG A 100 9.85 1.58 -7.49
N PHE A 101 9.40 0.61 -8.28
CA PHE A 101 8.59 -0.49 -7.76
C PHE A 101 9.36 -1.30 -6.71
N TYR A 102 10.63 -1.62 -6.97
CA TYR A 102 11.50 -2.30 -6.00
C TYR A 102 11.67 -1.50 -4.71
N ASP A 103 11.88 -0.19 -4.80
CA ASP A 103 12.05 0.70 -3.65
C ASP A 103 10.80 0.70 -2.77
N GLU A 104 9.61 0.65 -3.36
CA GLU A 104 8.35 0.55 -2.61
C GLU A 104 8.17 -0.79 -1.93
N ILE A 105 8.58 -1.90 -2.56
CA ILE A 105 8.63 -3.19 -1.87
C ILE A 105 9.63 -3.15 -0.71
N SER A 106 10.83 -2.61 -0.94
CA SER A 106 11.86 -2.48 0.10
C SER A 106 11.39 -1.62 1.29
N ARG A 107 10.66 -0.54 1.01
CA ARG A 107 10.00 0.28 2.03
C ARG A 107 9.00 -0.54 2.85
N PHE A 108 8.16 -1.34 2.20
CA PHE A 108 7.19 -2.21 2.88
C PHE A 108 7.86 -3.28 3.76
N MET A 109 8.93 -3.92 3.27
CA MET A 109 9.72 -4.87 4.07
C MET A 109 10.33 -4.21 5.31
N THR A 110 10.89 -3.01 5.15
CA THR A 110 11.52 -2.26 6.25
C THR A 110 10.47 -1.82 7.28
N ALA A 111 9.33 -1.33 6.81
CA ALA A 111 8.26 -0.85 7.68
C ALA A 111 7.57 -2.00 8.43
N SER A 112 7.31 -3.14 7.76
CA SER A 112 6.73 -4.32 8.42
C SER A 112 7.65 -4.88 9.50
N ARG A 113 8.97 -4.73 9.35
CA ARG A 113 9.93 -5.05 10.41
C ARG A 113 9.76 -4.14 11.62
N LEU A 114 9.66 -2.82 11.39
CA LEU A 114 9.47 -1.84 12.46
C LEU A 114 8.14 -2.03 13.20
N GLU A 115 7.06 -2.32 12.47
CA GLU A 115 5.74 -2.62 13.04
C GLU A 115 5.78 -3.89 13.89
N GLN A 116 6.32 -4.99 13.35
CA GLN A 116 6.48 -6.24 14.10
C GLN A 116 7.35 -6.06 15.36
N ASP A 117 8.49 -5.37 15.25
CA ASP A 117 9.36 -5.13 16.41
C ASP A 117 8.64 -4.30 17.49
N THR A 118 7.78 -3.35 17.11
CA THR A 118 6.97 -2.57 18.05
C THR A 118 5.94 -3.44 18.76
N ARG A 119 5.19 -4.24 18.00
CA ARG A 119 4.23 -5.21 18.54
C ARG A 119 4.88 -6.23 19.48
N MET A 120 6.06 -6.75 19.13
CA MET A 120 6.78 -7.75 19.94
C MET A 120 7.35 -7.19 21.25
N ARG A 121 7.55 -5.87 21.36
CA ARG A 121 7.88 -5.23 22.65
C ARG A 121 6.67 -5.12 23.58
N GLY A 122 5.45 -5.26 23.05
CA GLY A 122 4.21 -5.05 23.79
C GLY A 122 3.92 -3.58 24.07
N ASP A 123 4.58 -2.67 23.35
CA ASP A 123 4.38 -1.23 23.47
C ASP A 123 3.16 -0.80 22.64
N VAL A 124 2.33 0.09 23.17
CA VAL A 124 1.34 0.81 22.35
C VAL A 124 2.06 1.99 21.69
N PRO A 125 2.11 2.07 20.35
CA PRO A 125 2.85 3.14 19.67
C PRO A 125 2.21 4.50 19.93
N THR A 126 3.01 5.55 19.96
CA THR A 126 2.47 6.91 19.82
C THR A 126 1.92 7.11 18.40
N LEU A 127 1.02 8.09 18.22
CA LEU A 127 0.49 8.40 16.89
C LEU A 127 1.60 8.73 15.87
N ASN A 128 2.70 9.33 16.31
CA ASN A 128 3.86 9.63 15.45
C ASN A 128 4.64 8.36 15.06
N GLU A 129 4.83 7.43 16.00
CA GLU A 129 5.46 6.13 15.72
C GLU A 129 4.60 5.29 14.78
N TYR A 130 3.28 5.28 15.00
CA TYR A 130 2.32 4.67 14.09
C TYR A 130 2.51 5.17 12.66
N TRP A 131 2.53 6.49 12.45
CA TRP A 131 2.71 7.03 11.10
C TRP A 131 4.06 6.69 10.47
N ASN A 132 5.12 6.48 11.28
CA ASN A 132 6.43 6.10 10.76
C ASN A 132 6.44 4.73 10.10
N PHE A 133 5.70 3.74 10.62
CA PHE A 133 5.59 2.43 9.98
C PHE A 133 4.36 2.31 9.07
N ARG A 134 3.21 2.89 9.44
CA ARG A 134 1.94 2.74 8.70
C ARG A 134 2.03 3.12 7.24
N LEU A 135 2.71 4.24 6.92
CA LEU A 135 2.86 4.66 5.52
C LEU A 135 3.65 3.64 4.71
N GLY A 136 4.55 2.88 5.33
CA GLY A 136 5.23 1.79 4.67
C GLY A 136 4.39 0.52 4.64
N THR A 137 3.65 0.19 5.70
CA THR A 137 2.92 -1.09 5.87
C THR A 137 1.54 -1.13 5.26
N SER A 138 0.92 0.01 4.93
CA SER A 138 -0.38 0.05 4.26
C SER A 138 -0.40 -0.58 2.86
N ALA A 139 0.77 -0.90 2.29
CA ALA A 139 0.99 -1.34 0.91
C ALA A 139 0.48 -0.38 -0.17
N VAL A 140 -0.04 0.80 0.20
CA VAL A 140 -0.59 1.77 -0.75
C VAL A 140 0.46 2.20 -1.76
N TYR A 141 1.70 2.45 -1.33
CA TYR A 141 2.75 2.82 -2.28
C TYR A 141 3.05 1.72 -3.30
N ILE A 142 2.95 0.45 -2.90
CA ILE A 142 3.10 -0.69 -3.83
C ILE A 142 1.92 -0.72 -4.82
N GLY A 143 0.70 -0.41 -4.37
CA GLY A 143 -0.48 -0.29 -5.24
C GLY A 143 -0.46 0.95 -6.16
N THR A 144 0.17 2.04 -5.73
CA THR A 144 0.30 3.27 -6.53
C THR A 144 1.44 3.17 -7.55
N ALA A 145 2.53 2.46 -7.24
CA ALA A 145 3.67 2.29 -8.14
C ALA A 145 3.33 1.75 -9.55
N PRO A 146 2.38 0.81 -9.72
CA PRO A 146 1.94 0.35 -11.03
C PRO A 146 0.86 1.21 -11.70
N ALA A 147 0.50 2.39 -11.19
CA ALA A 147 -0.53 3.24 -11.83
C ALA A 147 -0.18 3.64 -13.28
N VAL A 148 1.09 3.89 -13.59
CA VAL A 148 1.51 4.12 -14.99
C VAL A 148 1.47 2.84 -15.83
N TYR A 149 1.70 1.66 -15.23
CA TYR A 149 1.51 0.37 -15.91
C TYR A 149 0.03 0.13 -16.23
N SER A 150 -0.86 0.38 -15.27
CA SER A 150 -2.29 0.15 -15.39
C SER A 150 -2.90 0.96 -16.54
N LEU A 151 -2.42 2.19 -16.74
CA LEU A 151 -2.85 3.10 -17.80
C LEU A 151 -1.98 3.05 -19.06
N SER A 152 -0.95 2.19 -19.11
CA SER A 152 0.03 2.14 -20.20
C SER A 152 0.71 3.49 -20.50
N LEU A 153 0.92 4.30 -19.47
CA LEU A 153 1.50 5.64 -19.54
C LEU A 153 3.01 5.63 -19.32
N ARG A 154 3.66 6.71 -19.76
CA ARG A 154 5.06 7.01 -19.44
C ARG A 154 5.20 8.44 -18.96
N LEU A 155 5.43 8.60 -17.67
CA LEU A 155 5.72 9.90 -17.08
C LEU A 155 7.24 10.08 -16.89
N PRO A 156 7.78 11.29 -17.15
CA PRO A 156 9.20 11.57 -16.92
C PRO A 156 9.64 11.29 -15.49
N SER A 157 10.85 10.76 -15.31
CA SER A 157 11.34 10.40 -13.97
C SER A 157 11.50 11.61 -13.05
N ASP A 158 11.85 12.79 -13.58
CA ASP A 158 11.93 14.05 -12.84
C ASP A 158 10.56 14.60 -12.42
N LEU A 159 9.49 14.22 -13.14
CA LEU A 159 8.12 14.46 -12.73
C LEU A 159 7.71 13.51 -11.60
N MET A 160 8.00 12.21 -11.77
CA MET A 160 7.70 11.19 -10.75
C MET A 160 8.42 11.43 -9.41
N GLN A 161 9.63 12.01 -9.47
CA GLN A 161 10.44 12.35 -8.29
C GLN A 161 10.17 13.74 -7.73
N SER A 162 9.27 14.51 -8.35
CA SER A 162 8.99 15.88 -7.91
C SER A 162 8.25 15.90 -6.57
N GLU A 163 8.48 16.95 -5.80
CA GLU A 163 7.84 17.14 -4.50
C GLU A 163 6.30 17.08 -4.58
N PRO A 164 5.62 17.69 -5.58
CA PRO A 164 4.19 17.50 -5.76
C PRO A 164 3.76 16.06 -6.04
N MET A 165 4.52 15.26 -6.80
CA MET A 165 4.18 13.84 -7.03
C MET A 165 4.35 13.02 -5.74
N GLN A 166 5.40 13.28 -4.98
CA GLN A 166 5.64 12.61 -3.70
C GLN A 166 4.55 12.98 -2.68
N ALA A 167 4.10 14.24 -2.67
CA ALA A 167 2.96 14.67 -1.87
C ALA A 167 1.68 13.95 -2.31
N LEU A 168 1.39 13.88 -3.61
CA LEU A 168 0.23 13.17 -4.15
C LEU A 168 0.17 11.73 -3.63
N TRP A 169 1.27 10.98 -3.75
CA TRP A 169 1.35 9.59 -3.29
C TRP A 169 1.21 9.47 -1.77
N ARG A 170 1.85 10.36 -1.01
CA ARG A 170 1.75 10.38 0.45
C ARG A 170 0.32 10.62 0.90
N GLU A 171 -0.37 11.59 0.32
CA GLU A 171 -1.74 11.91 0.71
C GLU A 171 -2.76 10.84 0.26
N THR A 172 -2.52 10.14 -0.85
CA THR A 172 -3.25 8.90 -1.18
C THR A 172 -3.10 7.87 -0.07
N ASN A 173 -1.87 7.64 0.39
CA ASN A 173 -1.58 6.68 1.44
C ASN A 173 -2.21 7.05 2.78
N VAL A 174 -2.10 8.31 3.20
CA VAL A 174 -2.77 8.82 4.41
C VAL A 174 -4.29 8.63 4.30
N THR A 175 -4.89 9.03 3.17
CA THR A 175 -6.34 8.92 2.94
C THR A 175 -6.82 7.47 3.09
N ILE A 176 -6.12 6.53 2.46
CA ILE A 176 -6.48 5.10 2.48
C ILE A 176 -6.22 4.50 3.86
N SER A 177 -5.12 4.83 4.51
CA SER A 177 -4.79 4.34 5.86
C SER A 177 -5.86 4.78 6.87
N ILE A 178 -6.23 6.07 6.90
CA ILE A 178 -7.28 6.56 7.82
C ILE A 178 -8.63 5.92 7.51
N THR A 179 -8.96 5.77 6.23
CA THR A 179 -10.22 5.14 5.82
C THR A 179 -10.25 3.67 6.24
N ASN A 180 -9.14 2.95 6.08
CA ASN A 180 -8.99 1.58 6.54
C ASN A 180 -9.24 1.53 8.04
N ASP A 181 -8.50 2.27 8.86
CA ASP A 181 -8.62 2.29 10.32
C ASP A 181 -10.04 2.60 10.81
N LEU A 182 -10.75 3.52 10.16
CA LEU A 182 -12.13 3.85 10.50
C LEU A 182 -13.10 2.69 10.21
N VAL A 183 -12.91 1.99 9.09
CA VAL A 183 -13.80 0.91 8.64
C VAL A 183 -13.45 -0.43 9.32
N SER A 184 -12.16 -0.69 9.56
CA SER A 184 -11.63 -1.90 10.19
C SER A 184 -11.70 -1.86 11.72
N LEU A 185 -11.93 -0.70 12.34
CA LEU A 185 -11.90 -0.51 13.80
C LEU A 185 -12.57 -1.63 14.60
N ARG A 186 -13.78 -2.04 14.20
CA ARG A 186 -14.53 -3.09 14.92
C ARG A 186 -13.85 -4.47 14.80
N LYS A 187 -13.25 -4.79 13.65
CA LYS A 187 -12.47 -6.02 13.43
C LYS A 187 -11.23 -5.96 14.33
N GLU A 188 -10.48 -4.88 14.25
CA GLU A 188 -9.23 -4.64 14.97
C GLU A 188 -9.36 -4.72 16.50
N ILE A 189 -10.38 -4.08 17.07
CA ILE A 189 -10.65 -4.17 18.52
C ILE A 189 -10.95 -5.62 18.93
N LYS A 190 -11.64 -6.40 18.09
CA LYS A 190 -11.97 -7.80 18.41
C LYS A 190 -10.75 -8.72 18.32
N SER A 191 -9.82 -8.44 17.41
CA SER A 191 -8.57 -9.21 17.26
C SER A 191 -7.47 -8.76 18.22
N GLY A 192 -7.68 -7.66 18.96
CA GLY A 192 -6.66 -7.08 19.83
C GLY A 192 -5.58 -6.28 19.09
N CYS A 193 -5.77 -6.04 17.79
CA CYS A 193 -4.84 -5.28 16.95
C CYS A 193 -5.19 -3.79 17.03
N ILE A 194 -4.85 -3.15 18.15
CA ILE A 194 -5.24 -1.76 18.46
C ILE A 194 -4.22 -0.71 18.00
N ASP A 195 -3.22 -1.11 17.21
CA ASP A 195 -2.15 -0.25 16.70
C ASP A 195 -2.64 0.56 15.48
N SER A 196 -3.80 1.21 15.62
CA SER A 196 -4.45 2.00 14.57
C SER A 196 -4.84 3.39 15.07
N MET A 197 -5.08 4.33 14.16
CA MET A 197 -5.22 5.75 14.45
C MET A 197 -6.31 6.04 15.50
N VAL A 198 -7.48 5.41 15.39
CA VAL A 198 -8.62 5.69 16.29
C VAL A 198 -8.33 5.24 17.74
N PRO A 199 -7.90 3.99 18.02
CA PRO A 199 -7.47 3.60 19.36
C PRO A 199 -6.35 4.46 19.93
N LEU A 200 -5.36 4.84 19.12
CA LEU A 200 -4.24 5.68 19.57
C LEU A 200 -4.68 7.10 19.94
N LEU A 201 -5.58 7.70 19.15
CA LEU A 201 -6.20 8.97 19.50
C LEU A 201 -7.07 8.84 20.74
N PHE A 202 -7.84 7.75 20.87
CA PHE A 202 -8.63 7.49 22.07
C PHE A 202 -7.75 7.39 23.32
N ALA A 203 -6.60 6.71 23.25
CA ALA A 203 -5.67 6.59 24.38
C ALA A 203 -5.15 7.95 24.88
N SER A 204 -5.02 8.94 23.98
CA SER A 204 -4.58 10.29 24.34
C SER A 204 -5.72 11.24 24.74
N LEU A 205 -6.91 11.10 24.14
CA LEU A 205 -8.04 12.02 24.32
C LEU A 205 -9.06 11.56 25.37
N GLY A 206 -9.13 10.25 25.65
CA GLY A 206 -10.11 9.64 26.55
C GLY A 206 -11.55 9.66 26.03
N ASP A 207 -11.76 9.93 24.74
CA ASP A 207 -13.07 10.16 24.13
C ASP A 207 -13.11 9.65 22.69
N ILE A 208 -13.98 8.67 22.43
CA ILE A 208 -14.07 8.00 21.13
C ILE A 208 -14.68 8.90 20.05
N GLU A 209 -15.62 9.78 20.42
CA GLU A 209 -16.21 10.72 19.45
C GLU A 209 -15.16 11.73 19.00
N LYS A 210 -14.33 12.22 19.93
CA LYS A 210 -13.19 13.08 19.58
C LYS A 210 -12.16 12.34 18.74
N ALA A 211 -11.79 11.11 19.09
CA ALA A 211 -10.83 10.32 18.31
C ALA A 211 -11.28 10.10 16.86
N VAL A 212 -12.56 9.77 16.65
CA VAL A 212 -13.16 9.63 15.32
C VAL A 212 -13.21 10.99 14.60
N SER A 213 -13.62 12.06 15.29
CA SER A 213 -13.69 13.41 14.73
C SER A 213 -12.32 13.92 14.26
N GLU A 214 -11.27 13.68 15.04
CA GLU A 214 -9.89 14.02 14.68
C GLU A 214 -9.42 13.20 13.48
N SER A 215 -9.70 11.89 13.45
CA SER A 215 -9.38 11.02 12.30
C SER A 215 -10.04 11.52 11.01
N VAL A 216 -11.32 11.88 11.07
CA VAL A 216 -12.06 12.46 9.92
C VAL A 216 -11.51 13.83 9.53
N THR A 217 -11.04 14.63 10.49
CA THR A 217 -10.41 15.93 10.23
C THR A 217 -9.08 15.74 9.49
N CYS A 218 -8.24 14.81 9.95
CA CYS A 218 -7.00 14.44 9.25
C CYS A 218 -7.29 13.93 7.83
N LEU A 219 -8.32 13.11 7.64
CA LEU A 219 -8.74 12.63 6.31
C LEU A 219 -9.11 13.79 5.37
N ARG A 220 -9.84 14.79 5.85
CA ARG A 220 -10.20 15.99 5.06
C ARG A 220 -8.96 16.82 4.72
N THR A 221 -8.01 16.95 5.65
CA THR A 221 -6.75 17.66 5.41
C THR A 221 -5.91 16.93 4.35
N ALA A 222 -5.77 15.62 4.43
CA ALA A 222 -5.06 14.81 3.43
C ALA A 222 -5.67 14.98 2.04
N LYS A 223 -7.01 14.95 1.93
CA LYS A 223 -7.71 15.24 0.66
C LYS A 223 -7.35 16.63 0.11
N LEU A 224 -7.38 17.66 0.94
CA LEU A 224 -7.05 19.02 0.49
C LEU A 224 -5.60 19.11 0.00
N GLN A 225 -4.67 18.46 0.69
CA GLN A 225 -3.25 18.42 0.32
C GLN A 225 -3.03 17.62 -0.98
N PHE A 226 -3.78 16.53 -1.18
CA PHE A 226 -3.82 15.80 -2.44
C PHE A 226 -4.27 16.70 -3.59
N ASP A 227 -5.39 17.41 -3.44
CA ASP A 227 -5.94 18.29 -4.47
C ASP A 227 -4.93 19.43 -4.80
N GLN A 228 -4.25 19.97 -3.79
CA GLN A 228 -3.18 20.97 -3.99
C GLN A 228 -1.98 20.41 -4.76
N ALA A 229 -1.52 19.21 -4.42
CA ALA A 229 -0.41 18.54 -5.09
C ALA A 229 -0.74 18.27 -6.57
N ALA A 230 -1.95 17.79 -6.85
CA ALA A 230 -2.48 17.60 -8.20
C ALA A 230 -2.48 18.91 -9.01
N HIS A 231 -2.98 20.00 -8.42
CA HIS A 231 -2.97 21.31 -9.07
C HIS A 231 -1.55 21.80 -9.40
N LEU A 232 -0.59 21.62 -8.50
CA LEU A 232 0.80 22.00 -8.73
C LEU A 232 1.45 21.19 -9.85
N LEU A 233 1.14 19.89 -9.95
CA LEU A 233 1.61 19.02 -11.05
C LEU A 233 1.09 19.51 -12.40
N LEU A 234 -0.22 19.74 -12.51
CA LEU A 234 -0.85 20.19 -13.75
C LEU A 234 -0.34 21.58 -14.17
N PHE A 235 -0.17 22.51 -13.22
CA PHE A 235 0.33 23.85 -13.52
C PHE A 235 1.79 23.85 -13.98
N ARG A 236 2.64 23.01 -13.36
CA ARG A 236 4.06 22.87 -13.72
C ARG A 236 4.24 22.46 -15.18
N ASP A 237 3.38 21.58 -15.68
CA ASP A 237 3.55 20.94 -17.00
C ASP A 237 2.83 21.66 -18.15
N GLN A 238 1.94 22.62 -17.86
CA GLN A 238 1.39 23.54 -18.88
C GLN A 238 2.48 24.30 -19.67
N GLY A 239 3.69 24.44 -19.12
CA GLY A 239 4.86 25.00 -19.81
C GLY A 239 5.67 24.01 -20.65
N LYS A 240 5.46 22.69 -20.49
CA LYS A 240 6.18 21.60 -21.17
C LYS A 240 5.17 20.74 -21.95
N LYS A 241 4.95 21.06 -23.22
CA LYS A 241 3.92 20.44 -24.10
C LYS A 241 3.99 18.91 -24.30
N GLY A 242 4.94 18.20 -23.69
CA GLY A 242 5.27 16.82 -24.02
C GLY A 242 4.52 15.73 -23.24
N CYS A 243 4.08 16.00 -21.99
CA CYS A 243 3.46 14.97 -21.14
C CYS A 243 2.19 15.42 -20.40
N LEU A 244 1.61 16.57 -20.76
CA LEU A 244 0.44 17.12 -20.08
C LEU A 244 -0.77 16.18 -20.17
N HIS A 245 -1.00 15.55 -21.33
CA HIS A 245 -2.13 14.64 -21.53
C HIS A 245 -1.99 13.34 -20.72
N GLU A 246 -0.80 12.75 -20.69
CA GLU A 246 -0.52 11.58 -19.85
C GLU A 246 -0.65 11.94 -18.36
N LEU A 247 -0.24 13.14 -17.95
CA LEU A 247 -0.37 13.60 -16.58
C LEU A 247 -1.83 13.86 -16.18
N GLU A 248 -2.64 14.45 -17.06
CA GLU A 248 -4.08 14.62 -16.87
C GLU A 248 -4.83 13.29 -16.79
N THR A 249 -4.33 12.25 -17.47
CA THR A 249 -4.90 10.90 -17.39
C THR A 249 -4.48 10.19 -16.09
N PHE A 250 -3.32 10.55 -15.54
CA PHE A 250 -2.78 9.92 -14.33
C PHE A 250 -3.38 10.47 -13.03
N ILE A 251 -3.77 11.76 -13.01
CA ILE A 251 -4.31 12.47 -11.84
C ILE A 251 -5.83 12.37 -11.80
#